data_AF-B5W875-F1
#
_entry.id   AF-B5W875-F1
#
_cell.length_a   1.000
_cell.length_b   1.000
_cell.length_c   1.000
_cell.angle_alpha   90.00
_cell.angle_beta   90.00
_cell.angle_gamma   90.00
#
_symmetry.space_group_name_H-M   'P 1'
#
loop_
_entity.id
_entity.type
_entity.pdbx_description
1 polymer ?
#
loop_
_entity_poly.entity_id
_entity_poly.type
_entity_poly.pdbx_seq_one_letter_code
_entity_poly.pdbx_strand_id
1 'polypeptide(L)'
;MLLLPILALISFTANLTWAEIWRITTHPVALSAYRVTFFTAIYATSINGIAGVAVAWVLVRYRFPGKEIIDGAIDLPFALPTAVAGLTLATVYAENGWIGSLLAPLGIKIAFTRLGVGLAMVFISLPFVVRTVQPVLQELEPELEEVAWCMGCFPLANLSPSYITSLNSRYFNRGRFGIFSRCRRVWFHCYYCW
;
A
#
# COMPACT_ATOMS: atom_id res chain seq x y z
N MET A 1 -24.39 20.04 0.78
CA MET A 1 -24.58 20.05 -0.69
C MET A 1 -24.69 18.66 -1.33
N LEU A 2 -24.23 17.57 -0.69
CA LEU A 2 -24.42 16.20 -1.21
C LEU A 2 -25.83 15.62 -0.99
N LEU A 3 -26.61 16.18 -0.05
CA LEU A 3 -27.97 15.69 0.25
C LEU A 3 -28.94 15.88 -0.93
N LEU A 4 -28.89 17.01 -1.63
CA LEU A 4 -29.75 17.32 -2.78
C LEU A 4 -29.64 16.29 -3.93
N PRO A 5 -28.44 15.97 -4.45
CA PRO A 5 -28.32 14.99 -5.54
C PRO A 5 -28.67 13.56 -5.12
N ILE A 6 -28.35 13.17 -3.88
CA ILE A 6 -28.73 11.84 -3.37
C ILE A 6 -30.25 11.72 -3.27
N LEU A 7 -30.92 12.74 -2.73
CA LEU A 7 -32.37 12.76 -2.64
C LEU A 7 -33.02 12.76 -4.03
N ALA A 8 -32.47 13.52 -4.98
CA ALA A 8 -32.93 13.52 -6.36
C ALA A 8 -32.79 12.13 -7.03
N LEU A 9 -31.67 11.44 -6.79
CA LEU A 9 -31.44 10.08 -7.31
C LEU A 9 -32.44 9.07 -6.73
N ILE A 10 -32.71 9.15 -5.42
CA ILE A 10 -33.68 8.28 -4.75
C ILE A 10 -35.09 8.56 -5.27
N SER A 11 -35.50 9.82 -5.37
CA SER A 11 -36.80 10.20 -5.92
C SER A 11 -36.96 9.76 -7.37
N PHE A 12 -35.92 9.89 -8.20
CA PHE A 12 -35.95 9.41 -9.58
C PHE A 12 -36.08 7.88 -9.65
N THR A 13 -35.35 7.17 -8.79
CA THR A 13 -35.40 5.69 -8.73
C THR A 13 -36.75 5.19 -8.20
N ALA A 14 -37.39 5.91 -7.28
CA ALA A 14 -38.71 5.58 -6.76
C ALA A 14 -39.83 5.68 -7.82
N ASN A 15 -39.61 6.40 -8.92
CA ASN A 15 -40.53 6.48 -10.05
C ASN A 15 -40.30 5.36 -11.10
N LEU A 16 -39.27 4.52 -10.95
CA LEU A 16 -38.98 3.42 -11.87
C LEU A 16 -39.73 2.16 -11.45
N THR A 17 -40.25 1.42 -12.43
CA THR A 17 -40.80 0.08 -12.19
C THR A 17 -39.68 -0.95 -12.04
N TRP A 18 -39.97 -2.07 -11.38
CA TRP A 18 -39.01 -3.16 -11.20
C TRP A 18 -38.44 -3.69 -12.53
N ALA A 19 -39.27 -3.75 -13.57
CA ALA A 19 -38.86 -4.15 -14.91
C ALA A 19 -37.87 -3.15 -15.54
N GLU A 20 -38.07 -1.85 -15.32
CA GLU A 20 -37.20 -0.80 -15.85
C GLU A 20 -35.82 -0.80 -15.16
N ILE A 21 -35.79 -1.04 -13.85
CA ILE A 21 -34.55 -1.23 -13.09
C ILE A 21 -33.77 -2.43 -13.65
N TRP A 22 -34.44 -3.57 -13.82
CA TRP A 22 -33.80 -4.77 -14.38
C TRP A 22 -33.26 -4.54 -15.80
N ARG A 23 -34.00 -3.80 -16.64
CA ARG A 23 -33.58 -3.43 -17.99
C ARG A 23 -32.33 -2.56 -17.99
N ILE A 24 -32.25 -1.59 -17.08
CA ILE A 24 -31.10 -0.68 -16.94
C ILE A 24 -29.87 -1.45 -16.42
N THR A 25 -30.03 -2.30 -15.40
CA THR A 25 -28.93 -3.09 -14.83
C THR A 25 -28.39 -4.13 -15.81
N THR A 26 -29.26 -4.74 -16.62
CA THR A 26 -28.88 -5.77 -17.61
C THR A 26 -28.51 -5.15 -18.97
N HIS A 27 -28.34 -3.83 -19.05
CA HIS A 27 -27.92 -3.16 -20.28
C HIS A 27 -26.50 -3.64 -20.67
N PRO A 28 -26.21 -3.92 -21.96
CA PRO A 28 -24.93 -4.47 -22.40
C PRO A 28 -23.72 -3.61 -22.02
N VAL A 29 -23.91 -2.28 -21.95
CA VAL A 29 -22.88 -1.33 -21.48
C VAL A 29 -22.59 -1.50 -19.98
N ALA A 30 -23.62 -1.69 -19.15
CA ALA A 30 -23.46 -1.89 -17.70
C ALA A 30 -22.74 -3.21 -17.41
N LEU A 31 -23.15 -4.30 -18.06
CA LEU A 31 -22.49 -5.60 -17.98
C LEU A 31 -21.02 -5.55 -18.41
N SER A 32 -20.72 -4.82 -19.49
CA SER A 32 -19.34 -4.62 -19.95
C SER A 32 -18.52 -3.86 -18.91
N ALA A 33 -19.08 -2.80 -18.32
CA ALA A 33 -18.41 -2.03 -17.27
C ALA A 33 -18.15 -2.88 -16.02
N TYR A 34 -19.13 -3.67 -15.57
CA TYR A 34 -18.95 -4.57 -14.42
C TYR A 34 -17.84 -5.58 -14.65
N ARG A 35 -17.79 -6.19 -15.84
CA ARG A 35 -16.74 -7.14 -16.21
C ARG A 35 -15.36 -6.48 -16.16
N VAL A 36 -15.21 -5.31 -16.78
CA VAL A 36 -13.92 -4.61 -16.80
C VAL A 36 -13.49 -4.22 -15.40
N THR A 37 -14.36 -3.61 -14.60
CA THR A 37 -14.03 -3.19 -13.23
C THR A 37 -13.66 -4.38 -12.35
N PHE A 38 -14.42 -5.46 -12.38
CA PHE A 38 -14.18 -6.62 -11.52
C PHE A 38 -12.85 -7.31 -11.83
N PHE A 39 -12.59 -7.62 -13.11
CA PHE A 39 -11.32 -8.26 -13.50
C PHE A 39 -10.11 -7.34 -13.30
N THR A 40 -10.25 -6.05 -13.61
CA THR A 40 -9.15 -5.09 -13.46
C THR A 40 -8.83 -4.85 -11.99
N ALA A 41 -9.84 -4.75 -11.12
CA ALA A 41 -9.65 -4.59 -9.68
C ALA A 41 -8.94 -5.79 -9.05
N ILE A 42 -9.38 -7.02 -9.34
CA ILE A 42 -8.74 -8.23 -8.79
C ILE A 42 -7.27 -8.30 -9.19
N TYR A 43 -6.98 -8.08 -10.48
CA TYR A 43 -5.62 -8.13 -11.00
C TYR A 43 -4.73 -7.03 -10.39
N ALA A 44 -5.24 -5.79 -10.37
CA ALA A 44 -4.53 -4.65 -9.79
C ALA A 44 -4.28 -4.83 -8.29
N THR A 45 -5.29 -5.26 -7.51
CA THR A 45 -5.14 -5.47 -6.07
C THR A 45 -4.16 -6.59 -5.76
N SER A 46 -4.17 -7.69 -6.52
CA SER A 46 -3.22 -8.80 -6.32
C SER A 46 -1.77 -8.33 -6.52
N ILE A 47 -1.51 -7.57 -7.59
CA ILE A 47 -0.18 -7.01 -7.86
C ILE A 47 0.21 -6.00 -6.79
N ASN A 48 -0.69 -5.09 -6.42
CA ASN A 48 -0.43 -4.09 -5.38
C ASN A 48 -0.14 -4.72 -4.02
N GLY A 49 -0.85 -5.78 -3.64
CA GLY A 49 -0.62 -6.46 -2.38
C GLY A 49 0.82 -6.97 -2.31
N ILE A 50 1.28 -7.66 -3.35
CA ILE A 50 2.63 -8.21 -3.40
C ILE A 50 3.68 -7.10 -3.48
N ALA A 51 3.52 -6.15 -4.41
CA ALA A 51 4.48 -5.08 -4.62
C ALA A 51 4.56 -4.13 -3.42
N GLY A 52 3.41 -3.74 -2.86
CA GLY A 52 3.32 -2.84 -1.71
C GLY A 52 3.91 -3.47 -0.44
N VAL A 53 3.65 -4.75 -0.17
CA VAL A 53 4.27 -5.47 0.95
C VAL A 53 5.77 -5.60 0.75
N ALA A 54 6.24 -5.93 -0.46
CA ALA A 54 7.67 -6.03 -0.76
C ALA A 54 8.39 -4.69 -0.56
N VAL A 55 7.82 -3.58 -1.03
CA VAL A 55 8.36 -2.23 -0.84
C VAL A 55 8.36 -1.87 0.65
N ALA A 56 7.25 -2.08 1.36
CA ALA A 56 7.16 -1.81 2.79
C ALA A 56 8.21 -2.60 3.59
N TRP A 57 8.40 -3.88 3.25
CA TRP A 57 9.42 -4.73 3.86
C TRP A 57 10.82 -4.18 3.68
N VAL A 58 11.17 -3.77 2.45
CA VAL A 58 12.49 -3.18 2.17
C VAL A 58 12.69 -1.87 2.94
N LEU A 59 11.68 -1.00 2.96
CA LEU A 59 11.75 0.29 3.64
C LEU A 59 11.87 0.15 5.16
N VAL A 60 11.20 -0.83 5.76
CA VAL A 60 11.25 -1.06 7.21
C VAL A 60 12.59 -1.70 7.60
N ARG A 61 13.00 -2.77 6.90
CA ARG A 61 14.17 -3.59 7.31
C ARG A 61 15.53 -3.03 6.90
N TYR A 62 15.63 -2.31 5.79
CA TYR A 62 16.92 -1.79 5.31
C TYR A 62 17.09 -0.30 5.61
N ARG A 63 18.27 0.08 6.11
CA ARG A 63 18.67 1.47 6.30
C ARG A 63 19.72 1.85 5.25
N PHE A 64 19.31 2.61 4.23
CA PHE A 64 20.18 3.10 3.15
C PHE A 64 20.01 4.63 2.98
N PRO A 65 21.04 5.34 2.47
CA PRO A 65 21.08 6.81 2.45
C PRO A 65 20.10 7.50 1.47
N GLY A 66 19.22 6.76 0.79
CA GLY A 66 18.17 7.29 -0.10
C GLY A 66 16.74 7.00 0.38
N LYS A 67 16.57 6.44 1.58
CA LYS A 67 15.27 5.98 2.09
C LYS A 67 14.23 7.10 2.14
N GLU A 68 14.62 8.29 2.60
CA GLU A 68 13.70 9.43 2.74
C GLU A 68 13.17 9.91 1.39
N ILE A 69 14.00 9.88 0.34
CA ILE A 69 13.58 10.24 -1.03
C ILE A 69 12.55 9.25 -1.54
N ILE A 70 12.78 7.95 -1.33
CA ILE A 70 11.84 6.90 -1.75
C ILE A 70 10.53 6.99 -0.97
N ASP A 71 10.58 7.22 0.34
CA ASP A 71 9.37 7.37 1.17
C ASP A 71 8.55 8.60 0.74
N GLY A 72 9.22 9.73 0.43
CA GLY A 72 8.55 10.91 -0.13
C GLY A 72 7.99 10.71 -1.55
N ALA A 73 8.68 9.94 -2.40
CA ALA A 73 8.20 9.61 -3.74
C ALA A 73 6.95 8.73 -3.71
N ILE A 74 6.83 7.84 -2.72
CA ILE A 74 5.64 7.01 -2.51
C ILE A 74 4.44 7.89 -2.12
N ASP A 75 4.64 8.91 -1.29
CA ASP A 75 3.55 9.82 -0.88
C ASP A 75 3.20 10.90 -1.91
N LEU A 76 4.02 11.08 -2.94
CA LEU A 76 3.81 12.04 -4.03
C LEU A 76 2.38 12.02 -4.62
N PRO A 77 1.77 10.86 -4.96
CA PRO A 77 0.37 10.79 -5.40
C PRO A 77 -0.65 11.46 -4.47
N PHE A 78 -0.40 11.52 -3.16
CA PHE A 78 -1.27 12.22 -2.21
C PHE A 78 -1.05 13.73 -2.16
N ALA A 79 0.16 14.17 -2.47
CA ALA A 79 0.50 15.58 -2.55
C ALA A 79 -0.04 16.24 -3.84
N LEU A 80 -0.32 15.44 -4.87
CA LEU A 80 -0.76 15.94 -6.16
C LEU A 80 -2.30 16.04 -6.25
N PRO A 81 -2.85 17.09 -6.90
CA PRO A 81 -4.25 17.11 -7.27
C PRO A 81 -4.57 15.90 -8.16
N THR A 82 -5.66 15.18 -7.85
CA THR A 82 -6.06 13.96 -8.56
C THR A 82 -6.23 14.17 -10.06
N ALA A 83 -6.74 15.33 -10.46
CA ALA A 83 -6.88 15.71 -11.87
C ALA A 83 -5.51 15.83 -12.58
N VAL A 84 -4.52 16.41 -11.91
CA VAL A 84 -3.16 16.56 -12.44
C VAL A 84 -2.49 15.20 -12.53
N ALA A 85 -2.61 14.36 -11.51
CA ALA A 85 -2.08 12.99 -11.52
C ALA A 85 -2.65 12.15 -12.68
N GLY A 86 -3.96 12.25 -12.92
CA GLY A 86 -4.60 11.56 -14.05
C GLY A 86 -4.08 12.05 -15.41
N LEU A 87 -3.94 13.36 -15.58
CA LEU A 87 -3.42 13.93 -16.82
C LEU A 87 -1.95 13.56 -17.06
N THR A 88 -1.09 13.63 -16.04
CA THR A 88 0.33 13.26 -16.17
C THR A 88 0.50 11.77 -16.46
N LEU A 89 -0.27 10.90 -15.82
CA LEU A 89 -0.30 9.47 -16.16
C LEU A 89 -0.73 9.27 -17.62
N ALA A 90 -1.81 9.92 -18.05
CA ALA A 90 -2.30 9.80 -19.42
C ALA A 90 -1.25 10.28 -20.45
N THR A 91 -0.54 11.39 -20.18
CA THR A 91 0.47 11.93 -21.10
C THR A 91 1.75 11.10 -21.12
N VAL A 92 2.21 10.57 -19.97
CA VAL A 92 3.40 9.72 -19.90
C VAL A 92 3.20 8.39 -20.64
N TYR A 93 2.00 7.80 -20.53
CA TYR A 93 1.62 6.55 -21.19
C TYR A 93 0.98 6.74 -22.57
N ALA A 94 0.84 7.98 -23.07
CA ALA A 94 0.39 8.26 -24.43
C ALA A 94 1.40 7.75 -25.46
N GLU A 95 0.97 7.48 -26.69
CA GLU A 95 1.86 7.02 -27.78
C GLU A 95 3.01 7.99 -28.05
N ASN A 96 2.80 9.30 -27.84
CA ASN A 96 3.83 10.34 -27.95
C ASN A 96 4.54 10.66 -26.62
N GLY A 97 4.21 9.92 -25.55
CA GLY A 97 4.75 10.10 -24.21
C GLY A 97 6.10 9.43 -24.03
N TRP A 98 6.80 9.76 -22.95
CA TRP A 98 8.14 9.22 -22.69
C TRP A 98 8.15 7.69 -22.55
N ILE A 99 7.14 7.12 -21.88
CA ILE A 99 7.02 5.66 -21.70
C ILE A 99 6.23 5.05 -22.87
N GLY A 100 5.14 5.68 -23.30
CA GLY A 100 4.31 5.12 -24.37
C GLY A 100 4.97 5.12 -25.75
N SER A 101 5.90 6.05 -26.05
CA SER A 101 6.68 6.02 -27.29
C SER A 101 7.66 4.85 -27.36
N LEU A 102 8.16 4.38 -26.23
CA LEU A 102 9.02 3.21 -26.14
C LEU A 102 8.24 1.90 -26.37
N LEU A 103 6.94 1.89 -26.02
CA LEU A 103 6.03 0.75 -26.20
C LEU A 103 5.23 0.82 -27.52
N ALA A 104 5.20 1.96 -28.19
CA ALA A 104 4.63 2.14 -29.52
C ALA A 104 5.19 1.16 -30.58
N PRO A 105 6.51 0.89 -30.68
CA PRO A 105 7.03 -0.10 -31.64
C PRO A 105 6.62 -1.54 -31.32
N LEU A 106 6.17 -1.82 -30.09
CA LEU A 106 5.63 -3.12 -29.68
C LEU A 106 4.11 -3.24 -29.95
N GLY A 107 3.46 -2.18 -30.45
CA GLY A 107 2.03 -2.16 -30.76
C GLY A 107 1.11 -2.17 -29.52
N ILE A 108 1.66 -2.01 -28.31
CA ILE A 108 0.91 -2.06 -27.06
C ILE A 108 0.44 -0.65 -26.69
N LYS A 109 -0.85 -0.38 -26.91
CA LYS A 109 -1.50 0.87 -26.50
C LYS A 109 -1.89 0.81 -25.02
N ILE A 110 -1.27 1.66 -24.21
CA ILE A 110 -1.48 1.67 -22.75
C ILE A 110 -2.48 2.77 -22.37
N ALA A 111 -2.39 3.94 -23.01
CA ALA A 111 -3.34 5.02 -22.80
C ALA A 111 -4.77 4.60 -23.19
N PHE A 112 -5.72 4.88 -22.30
CA PHE A 112 -7.15 4.60 -22.47
C PHE A 112 -7.52 3.10 -22.66
N THR A 113 -6.64 2.17 -22.32
CA THR A 113 -6.94 0.73 -22.31
C THR A 113 -7.10 0.18 -20.89
N ARG A 114 -7.62 -1.05 -20.78
CA ARG A 114 -7.75 -1.76 -19.48
C ARG A 114 -6.42 -1.83 -18.71
N LEU A 115 -5.31 -1.95 -19.44
CA LEU A 115 -3.97 -1.96 -18.84
C LEU A 115 -3.60 -0.60 -18.25
N GLY A 116 -3.89 0.51 -18.94
CA GLY A 116 -3.66 1.85 -18.42
C GLY A 116 -4.47 2.15 -17.16
N VAL A 117 -5.74 1.73 -17.11
CA VAL A 117 -6.57 1.86 -15.91
C VAL A 117 -5.97 1.05 -14.74
N GLY A 118 -5.52 -0.18 -15.01
CA GLY A 118 -4.86 -1.01 -14.00
C GLY A 118 -3.57 -0.38 -13.46
N LEU A 119 -2.72 0.17 -14.34
CA LEU A 119 -1.50 0.87 -13.94
C LEU A 119 -1.79 2.13 -13.10
N ALA A 120 -2.80 2.91 -13.48
CA ALA A 120 -3.22 4.09 -12.72
C ALA A 120 -3.76 3.69 -11.34
N MET A 121 -4.57 2.61 -11.27
CA MET A 121 -5.01 2.04 -9.99
C MET A 121 -3.82 1.65 -9.12
N VAL A 122 -2.84 0.93 -9.67
CA VAL A 122 -1.60 0.55 -8.96
C VAL A 122 -0.86 1.75 -8.41
N PHE A 123 -0.62 2.77 -9.24
CA PHE A 123 0.10 3.97 -8.83
C PHE A 123 -0.58 4.68 -7.65
N ILE A 124 -1.91 4.77 -7.66
CA ILE A 124 -2.68 5.44 -6.60
C ILE A 124 -2.82 4.56 -5.35
N SER A 125 -2.93 3.23 -5.49
CA SER A 125 -3.16 2.32 -4.36
C SER A 125 -1.91 1.89 -3.63
N LEU A 126 -0.76 1.82 -4.31
CA LEU A 126 0.53 1.45 -3.72
C LEU A 126 0.85 2.19 -2.41
N PRO A 127 0.74 3.54 -2.33
CA PRO A 127 1.09 4.25 -1.11
C PRO A 127 0.14 3.93 0.06
N PHE A 128 -1.14 3.63 -0.19
CA PHE A 128 -2.04 3.15 0.86
C PHE A 128 -1.59 1.81 1.43
N VAL A 129 -1.21 0.85 0.57
CA VAL A 129 -0.71 -0.46 1.01
C VAL A 129 0.59 -0.31 1.80
N VAL A 130 1.52 0.51 1.32
CA VAL A 130 2.78 0.75 2.03
C VAL A 130 2.53 1.37 3.40
N ARG A 131 1.71 2.42 3.48
CA ARG A 131 1.43 3.14 4.74
C ARG A 131 0.61 2.32 5.75
N THR A 132 -0.14 1.32 5.29
CA THR A 132 -0.85 0.38 6.19
C THR A 132 0.04 -0.75 6.68
N VAL A 133 0.94 -1.25 5.83
CA VAL A 133 1.85 -2.37 6.16
C VAL A 133 3.05 -1.92 6.99
N GLN A 134 3.60 -0.72 6.72
CA GLN A 134 4.74 -0.17 7.45
C GLN A 134 4.60 -0.20 8.99
N PRO A 135 3.53 0.33 9.62
CA PRO A 135 3.39 0.32 11.08
C PRO A 135 3.27 -1.11 11.63
N VAL A 136 2.55 -2.00 10.93
CA VAL A 136 2.39 -3.40 11.34
C VAL A 136 3.74 -4.12 11.39
N LEU A 137 4.61 -3.89 10.39
CA LEU A 137 5.96 -4.47 10.38
C LEU A 137 6.85 -3.89 11.48
N GLN A 138 6.71 -2.60 11.77
CA GLN A 138 7.47 -1.93 12.83
C GLN A 138 7.07 -2.40 14.24
N GLU A 139 5.79 -2.72 14.46
CA GLU A 139 5.32 -3.30 15.72
C GLU A 139 5.82 -4.75 15.92
N LEU A 140 6.10 -5.46 14.82
CA LEU A 140 6.59 -6.84 14.84
C LEU A 140 8.11 -6.95 15.11
N GLU A 141 8.85 -5.84 15.05
CA GLU A 141 10.29 -5.75 15.36
C GLU A 141 10.48 -4.93 16.65
N PRO A 142 11.40 -5.22 17.60
CA PRO A 142 12.36 -6.30 17.82
C PRO A 142 12.01 -7.20 19.02
N GLU A 143 10.82 -7.03 19.62
CA GLU A 143 10.42 -7.73 20.85
C GLU A 143 10.19 -9.23 20.61
N LEU A 144 9.79 -9.61 19.38
CA LEU A 144 9.75 -11.02 18.95
C LEU A 144 11.13 -11.61 18.67
N GLU A 145 12.11 -10.81 18.22
CA GLU A 145 13.50 -11.26 18.20
C GLU A 145 13.95 -11.51 19.64
N GLU A 146 13.80 -10.56 20.56
CA GLU A 146 14.19 -10.73 21.98
C GLU A 146 13.51 -11.93 22.65
N VAL A 147 12.24 -12.22 22.34
CA VAL A 147 11.53 -13.41 22.84
C VAL A 147 12.07 -14.71 22.20
N ALA A 148 12.45 -14.70 20.91
CA ALA A 148 13.14 -15.83 20.27
C ALA A 148 14.56 -16.03 20.82
N TRP A 149 15.25 -14.95 21.19
CA TRP A 149 16.54 -14.98 21.90
C TRP A 149 16.38 -15.60 23.30
N CYS A 150 15.29 -15.31 24.02
CA CYS A 150 14.98 -15.95 25.30
C CYS A 150 14.55 -17.42 25.18
N MET A 151 13.96 -17.84 24.04
CA MET A 151 13.55 -19.23 23.78
C MET A 151 14.64 -20.09 23.10
N GLY A 152 15.84 -19.54 22.84
CA GLY A 152 17.02 -20.31 22.42
C GLY A 152 17.05 -20.75 20.95
N CYS A 153 16.27 -20.13 20.06
CA CYS A 153 16.28 -20.51 18.64
C CYS A 153 17.19 -19.55 17.83
N PHE A 154 18.40 -20.01 17.47
CA PHE A 154 19.36 -19.25 16.67
C PHE A 154 19.14 -19.47 15.15
N PRO A 155 19.01 -18.42 14.33
CA PRO A 155 19.22 -18.53 12.89
C PRO A 155 20.71 -18.39 12.57
N LEU A 156 21.31 -19.44 12.01
CA LEU A 156 22.73 -19.56 11.60
C LEU A 156 23.21 -18.54 10.55
N ALA A 157 22.41 -17.54 10.20
CA ALA A 157 22.71 -16.56 9.16
C ALA A 157 23.31 -15.24 9.67
N ASN A 158 23.38 -14.98 11.00
CA ASN A 158 23.72 -13.65 11.52
C ASN A 158 25.10 -13.49 12.18
N LEU A 159 26.05 -14.39 11.89
CA LEU A 159 27.46 -14.31 12.32
C LEU A 159 28.32 -13.43 11.39
N SER A 160 27.87 -12.22 11.02
CA SER A 160 28.73 -11.26 10.31
C SER A 160 29.38 -10.26 11.30
N PRO A 161 30.72 -10.05 11.26
CA PRO A 161 31.44 -9.17 12.18
C PRO A 161 30.95 -7.70 12.21
N SER A 162 30.27 -7.26 11.15
CA SER A 162 29.81 -5.88 10.96
C SER A 162 28.69 -5.47 11.93
N TYR A 163 27.87 -6.42 12.40
CA TYR A 163 26.75 -6.14 13.32
C TYR A 163 27.22 -5.91 14.77
N ILE A 164 28.27 -6.63 15.19
CA ILE A 164 28.84 -6.58 16.55
C ILE A 164 29.43 -5.20 16.86
N THR A 165 30.07 -4.55 15.87
CA THR A 165 30.65 -3.22 16.04
C THR A 165 29.59 -2.12 16.16
N SER A 166 28.40 -2.29 15.53
CA SER A 166 27.29 -1.33 15.60
C SER A 166 26.50 -1.39 16.91
N LEU A 167 26.49 -2.55 17.56
CA LEU A 167 25.84 -2.77 18.87
C LEU A 167 26.62 -2.14 20.03
N ASN A 168 27.96 -2.11 19.95
CA ASN A 168 28.80 -1.50 20.99
C ASN A 168 28.56 0.03 21.12
N SER A 169 28.37 0.72 20.00
CA SER A 169 28.14 2.18 19.99
C SER A 169 26.73 2.59 20.47
N ARG A 170 25.70 1.77 20.23
CA ARG A 170 24.32 2.11 20.66
C ARG A 170 23.98 1.69 22.08
N TYR A 171 24.61 0.65 22.63
CA TYR A 171 24.38 0.24 24.02
C TYR A 171 25.11 1.10 25.04
N PHE A 172 26.29 1.63 24.72
CA PHE A 172 27.10 2.39 25.68
C PHE A 172 26.52 3.77 26.03
N ASN A 173 25.73 4.39 25.14
CA ASN A 173 25.22 5.76 25.37
C ASN A 173 23.74 5.84 25.82
N ARG A 174 23.03 4.71 25.94
CA ARG A 174 21.62 4.67 26.39
C ARG A 174 21.39 3.82 27.65
N GLY A 175 22.44 3.26 28.22
CA GLY A 175 22.39 2.48 29.45
C GLY A 175 22.71 3.32 30.68
N ARG A 176 21.72 4.02 31.25
CA ARG A 176 21.73 4.19 32.72
C ARG A 176 20.43 4.44 33.48
N PHE A 177 19.22 4.52 32.89
CA PHE A 177 18.03 4.72 33.76
C PHE A 177 16.67 4.17 33.30
N GLY A 178 16.51 3.68 32.06
CA GLY A 178 15.17 3.35 31.53
C GLY A 178 14.74 1.87 31.55
N ILE A 179 15.70 0.93 31.49
CA ILE A 179 15.40 -0.47 31.12
C ILE A 179 14.95 -1.32 32.32
N PHE A 180 15.36 -0.97 33.55
CA PHE A 180 14.96 -1.74 34.74
C PHE A 180 13.53 -1.45 35.24
N SER A 181 12.92 -0.33 34.84
CA SER A 181 11.58 0.06 35.29
C SER A 181 10.44 -0.44 34.38
N ARG A 182 10.70 -0.76 33.11
CA ARG A 182 9.70 -1.30 32.18
C ARG A 182 9.50 -2.82 32.30
N CYS A 183 10.55 -3.57 32.64
CA CYS A 183 10.46 -5.02 32.81
C CYS A 183 9.55 -5.46 33.99
N ARG A 184 9.41 -4.62 35.03
CA ARG A 184 8.53 -4.93 36.18
C ARG A 184 7.04 -4.69 35.88
N ARG A 185 6.70 -3.90 34.86
CA ARG A 185 5.31 -3.55 34.52
C ARG A 185 4.61 -4.60 33.65
N VAL A 186 5.37 -5.33 32.83
CA VAL A 186 4.82 -6.40 31.96
C VAL A 186 4.56 -7.69 32.73
N TRP A 187 5.39 -8.00 33.74
CA TRP A 187 5.23 -9.21 34.56
C TRP A 187 3.98 -9.20 35.45
N PHE A 188 3.49 -8.02 35.87
CA PHE A 188 2.31 -7.91 36.74
C PHE A 188 0.97 -7.92 36.00
N HIS A 189 0.94 -7.61 34.70
CA HIS A 189 -0.32 -7.55 33.95
C HIS A 189 -0.81 -8.91 33.43
N CYS A 190 -0.02 -9.98 33.58
CA CYS A 190 -0.40 -11.33 33.16
C CYS A 190 -0.89 -12.22 34.33
N TYR A 191 -0.95 -11.68 35.56
CA TYR A 191 -1.30 -12.44 36.79
C TYR A 191 -2.63 -12.04 37.45
N TYR A 192 -3.34 -11.04 36.91
CA TYR A 192 -4.71 -10.69 37.30
C TYR A 192 -5.53 -10.64 36.00
N CYS A 193 -6.32 -11.69 35.75
CA CYS A 193 -7.78 -11.62 35.78
C CYS A 193 -8.40 -10.92 34.55
N TRP A 194 -9.30 -11.66 33.89
CA TRP A 194 -10.65 -11.23 33.47
C TRP A 194 -10.83 -9.81 32.93
#